data_AF-A0AAP5YDD8-F1
#
_entry.id   AF-A0AAP5YDD8-F1
#
_cell.length_a   1.000
_cell.length_b   1.000
_cell.length_c   1.000
_cell.angle_alpha   90.00
_cell.angle_beta   90.00
_cell.angle_gamma   90.00
#
_symmetry.space_group_name_H-M   'P 1'
#
loop_
_entity.id
_entity.type
_entity.pdbx_description
1 polymer ?
#
loop_
_entity_poly.entity_id
_entity_poly.type
_entity_poly.pdbx_seq_one_letter_code
_entity_poly.pdbx_strand_id
1 'polypeptide(L)'
;WPMEGSLVVMLLAQLVTVVACIIMGALFFFLSMDPARAMSFAGAFTAPSFAFMGITFPVSDMNTLAHAWRSLLPITHYIEVQVGQASYGASAAQSFSALWPMIWYVVPLLLTAAFIHKYRAAALSTQKREAA
;
A
#
# COMPACT_ATOMS: atom_id res chain seq x y z
N TRP A 1 9.10 -12.06 24.25
CA TRP A 1 9.53 -10.70 23.91
C TRP A 1 8.56 -9.73 24.55
N PRO A 2 9.00 -8.92 25.54
CA PRO A 2 8.19 -7.82 26.04
C PRO A 2 7.93 -6.81 24.92
N MET A 3 6.71 -6.28 24.85
CA MET A 3 6.39 -5.15 23.97
C MET A 3 6.79 -3.87 24.70
N GLU A 4 7.89 -3.26 24.26
CA GLU A 4 8.43 -2.05 24.90
C GLU A 4 7.61 -0.79 24.58
N GLY A 5 6.91 -0.80 23.44
CA GLY A 5 6.10 0.31 22.94
C GLY A 5 4.59 0.12 23.12
N SER A 6 3.82 0.90 22.35
CA SER A 6 2.35 0.92 22.38
C SER A 6 1.73 0.06 21.29
N LEU A 7 0.92 -0.92 21.71
CA LEU A 7 0.09 -1.71 20.79
C LEU A 7 -0.90 -0.85 19.99
N VAL A 8 -1.39 0.25 20.57
CA VAL A 8 -2.35 1.13 19.89
C VAL A 8 -1.70 1.82 18.70
N VAL A 9 -0.46 2.30 18.86
CA VAL A 9 0.29 2.92 17.75
C VAL A 9 0.53 1.90 16.63
N MET A 10 0.87 0.67 16.99
CA MET A 10 1.07 -0.41 16.02
C MET A 10 -0.22 -0.78 15.28
N LEU A 11 -1.36 -0.84 15.97
CA LEU A 11 -2.67 -1.08 15.36
C LEU A 11 -3.08 0.06 14.41
N LEU A 12 -2.84 1.31 14.79
CA LEU A 12 -3.10 2.46 13.92
C LEU A 12 -2.24 2.40 12.65
N ALA A 13 -0.95 2.07 12.79
CA ALA A 13 -0.06 1.87 11.64
C ALA A 13 -0.56 0.75 10.73
N GLN A 14 -1.02 -0.37 11.31
CA GLN A 14 -1.58 -1.48 10.55
C GLN A 14 -2.85 -1.08 9.79
N LEU A 15 -3.73 -0.25 10.38
CA LEU A 15 -4.91 0.27 9.69
C LEU A 15 -4.52 1.11 8.47
N VAL A 16 -3.50 1.98 8.60
CA VAL A 16 -2.98 2.76 7.46
C VAL A 16 -2.46 1.83 6.36
N THR A 17 -1.75 0.77 6.72
CA THR A 17 -1.25 -0.23 5.77
C THR A 17 -2.39 -0.98 5.07
N VAL A 18 -3.43 -1.37 5.80
CA VAL A 18 -4.62 -2.00 5.22
C VAL A 18 -5.29 -1.07 4.20
N VAL A 19 -5.45 0.22 4.54
CA VAL A 19 -6.01 1.21 3.61
C VAL A 19 -5.16 1.33 2.35
N ALA A 20 -3.83 1.41 2.48
CA ALA A 20 -2.92 1.45 1.33
C ALA A 20 -3.03 0.19 0.45
N CYS A 21 -3.14 -1.00 1.06
CA CYS A 21 -3.37 -2.25 0.34
C CYS A 21 -4.71 -2.26 -0.42
N ILE A 22 -5.79 -1.76 0.21
CA ILE A 22 -7.11 -1.64 -0.44
C ILE A 22 -7.04 -0.70 -1.65
N ILE A 23 -6.35 0.44 -1.52
CA ILE A 23 -6.15 1.40 -2.61
C ILE A 23 -5.44 0.73 -3.79
N MET A 24 -4.36 -0.01 -3.54
CA MET A 24 -3.62 -0.71 -4.59
C MET A 24 -4.45 -1.82 -5.25
N GLY A 25 -5.18 -2.61 -4.46
CA GLY A 25 -6.09 -3.64 -4.98
C GLY A 25 -7.19 -3.04 -5.86
N ALA A 26 -7.77 -1.93 -5.44
CA ALA A 26 -8.76 -1.20 -6.23
C ALA A 26 -8.15 -0.70 -7.54
N LEU A 27 -6.94 -0.11 -7.51
CA LEU A 27 -6.24 0.34 -8.72
C LEU A 27 -6.04 -0.82 -9.71
N PHE A 28 -5.56 -1.98 -9.26
CA PHE A 28 -5.34 -3.13 -10.14
C PHE A 28 -6.63 -3.66 -10.78
N PHE A 29 -7.74 -3.64 -10.02
CA PHE A 29 -9.05 -3.96 -10.55
C PHE A 29 -9.50 -2.97 -11.62
N PHE A 30 -9.48 -1.67 -11.32
CA PHE A 30 -9.94 -0.65 -12.27
C PHE A 30 -9.01 -0.50 -13.48
N LEU A 31 -7.74 -0.87 -13.38
CA LEU A 31 -6.83 -0.89 -14.53
C LEU A 31 -7.16 -2.01 -15.53
N SER A 32 -7.57 -3.18 -15.03
CA SER A 32 -7.79 -4.38 -15.86
C SER A 32 -9.26 -4.64 -16.20
N MET A 33 -10.19 -4.12 -15.39
CA MET A 33 -11.62 -4.47 -15.38
C MET A 33 -11.90 -5.99 -15.37
N ASP A 34 -10.94 -6.78 -14.91
CA ASP A 34 -11.00 -8.24 -14.86
C ASP A 34 -10.48 -8.71 -13.49
N PRO A 35 -11.33 -9.32 -12.66
CA PRO A 35 -10.93 -9.84 -11.35
C PRO A 35 -9.73 -10.78 -11.39
N ALA A 36 -9.64 -11.67 -12.40
CA ALA A 36 -8.56 -12.65 -12.47
C ALA A 36 -7.20 -11.99 -12.71
N ARG A 37 -7.16 -11.02 -13.64
CA ARG A 37 -5.94 -10.25 -13.92
C ARG A 37 -5.55 -9.33 -12.77
N ALA A 38 -6.53 -8.72 -12.10
CA ALA A 38 -6.30 -7.90 -10.92
C ALA A 38 -5.63 -8.70 -9.80
N MET A 39 -6.08 -9.94 -9.56
CA MET A 39 -5.48 -10.85 -8.58
C MET A 39 -4.03 -11.22 -8.94
N SER A 40 -3.75 -11.45 -10.23
CA SER A 40 -2.38 -11.70 -10.69
C SER A 40 -1.45 -10.50 -10.46
N PHE A 41 -1.92 -9.27 -10.72
CA PHE A 41 -1.14 -8.06 -10.44
C PHE A 41 -0.91 -7.86 -8.94
N ALA A 42 -1.93 -8.09 -8.12
CA ALA A 42 -1.80 -8.05 -6.66
C ALA A 42 -0.74 -9.05 -6.19
N GLY A 43 -0.80 -10.30 -6.67
CA GLY A 43 0.17 -11.34 -6.35
C GLY A 43 1.60 -10.96 -6.75
N ALA A 44 1.80 -10.49 -7.99
CA ALA A 44 3.11 -10.05 -8.47
C ALA A 44 3.66 -8.85 -7.68
N PHE A 45 2.79 -7.92 -7.30
CA PHE A 45 3.16 -6.76 -6.50
C PHE A 45 3.55 -7.17 -5.07
N THR A 46 2.82 -8.10 -4.45
CA THR A 46 3.08 -8.53 -3.07
C THR A 46 4.17 -9.59 -2.92
N ALA A 47 4.43 -10.41 -3.94
CA ALA A 47 5.44 -11.47 -3.90
C ALA A 47 6.83 -11.02 -3.39
N PRO A 48 7.39 -9.87 -3.83
CA PRO A 48 8.69 -9.41 -3.36
C PRO A 48 8.67 -8.79 -1.95
N SER A 49 7.50 -8.63 -1.33
CA SER A 49 7.33 -7.93 -0.06
C SER A 49 8.22 -8.46 1.07
N PHE A 50 8.32 -9.78 1.18
CA PHE A 50 9.12 -10.40 2.23
C PHE A 50 10.62 -10.17 2.03
N ALA A 51 11.10 -10.18 0.79
CA ALA A 51 12.51 -9.95 0.49
C ALA A 51 12.92 -8.49 0.75
N PHE A 52 12.04 -7.53 0.43
CA PHE A 52 12.32 -6.11 0.60
C PHE A 52 11.90 -5.54 1.96
N MET A 53 11.39 -6.34 2.91
CA MET A 53 10.98 -5.84 4.22
C MET A 53 12.15 -5.39 5.10
N GLY A 54 13.39 -5.82 4.80
CA GLY A 54 14.57 -5.37 5.54
C GLY A 54 14.93 -6.21 6.77
N ILE A 55 14.24 -7.33 7.00
CA ILE A 55 14.45 -8.22 8.17
C ILE A 55 15.47 -9.30 7.86
N THR A 56 15.31 -10.01 6.74
CA THR A 56 16.23 -11.08 6.32
C THR A 56 17.44 -10.54 5.56
N PHE A 57 17.28 -9.43 4.85
CA PHE A 57 18.34 -8.71 4.15
C PHE A 57 18.35 -7.24 4.61
N PRO A 58 19.49 -6.71 5.09
CA PRO A 58 19.56 -5.33 5.59
C PRO A 58 19.18 -4.29 4.53
N VAL A 59 18.44 -3.27 4.95
CA VAL A 59 18.05 -2.15 4.06
C VAL A 59 19.27 -1.34 3.61
N SER A 60 20.33 -1.28 4.41
CA SER A 60 21.58 -0.57 4.10
C SER A 60 22.30 -1.12 2.87
N ASP A 61 22.07 -2.40 2.55
CA ASP A 61 22.80 -3.12 1.51
C ASP A 61 21.99 -3.20 0.20
N MET A 62 20.80 -2.58 0.18
CA MET A 62 19.93 -2.56 -1.00
C MET A 62 20.46 -1.58 -2.05
N ASN A 63 20.45 -2.00 -3.31
CA ASN A 63 20.74 -1.09 -4.42
C ASN A 63 19.57 -0.11 -4.65
N THR A 64 19.77 0.88 -5.54
CA THR A 64 18.76 1.91 -5.82
C THR A 64 17.42 1.35 -6.31
N LEU A 65 17.45 0.29 -7.13
CA LEU A 65 16.22 -0.32 -7.66
C LEU A 65 15.45 -1.07 -6.55
N ALA A 66 16.16 -1.76 -5.68
CA ALA A 66 15.59 -2.41 -4.50
C ALA A 66 14.94 -1.39 -3.56
N HIS A 67 15.58 -0.24 -3.33
CA HIS A 67 14.98 0.86 -2.57
C HIS A 67 13.73 1.43 -3.24
N ALA A 68 13.76 1.61 -4.57
CA ALA A 68 12.60 2.09 -5.33
C ALA A 68 11.42 1.11 -5.25
N TRP A 69 11.67 -0.20 -5.30
CA TRP A 69 10.60 -1.18 -5.16
C TRP A 69 10.09 -1.27 -3.71
N ARG A 70 11.00 -1.25 -2.73
CA ARG A 70 10.68 -1.19 -1.30
C ARG A 70 9.73 -0.04 -1.02
N SER A 71 10.05 1.18 -1.48
CA SER A 71 9.25 2.37 -1.17
C SER A 71 7.80 2.29 -1.68
N LEU A 72 7.54 1.48 -2.72
CA LEU A 72 6.20 1.26 -3.25
C LEU A 72 5.35 0.29 -2.41
N LEU A 73 5.96 -0.53 -1.56
CA LEU A 73 5.26 -1.60 -0.84
C LEU A 73 4.71 -1.10 0.51
N PRO A 74 3.41 -1.22 0.80
CA PRO A 74 2.85 -0.65 2.04
C PRO A 74 3.47 -1.25 3.31
N ILE A 75 3.81 -2.53 3.24
CA ILE A 75 4.34 -3.32 4.35
C ILE A 75 5.73 -2.87 4.80
N THR A 76 6.53 -2.25 3.93
CA THR A 76 7.91 -1.85 4.27
C THR A 76 7.95 -0.63 5.18
N HIS A 77 6.91 0.21 5.13
CA HIS A 77 6.75 1.34 6.04
C HIS A 77 6.19 0.87 7.39
N TYR A 78 5.28 -0.10 7.37
CA TYR A 78 4.72 -0.70 8.58
C TYR A 78 5.77 -1.45 9.41
N ILE A 79 6.65 -2.23 8.77
CA ILE A 79 7.62 -3.04 9.51
C ILE A 79 8.58 -2.19 10.33
N GLU A 80 8.91 -0.97 9.88
CA GLU A 80 9.72 -0.02 10.64
C GLU A 80 9.01 0.43 11.92
N VAL A 81 7.69 0.66 11.85
CA VAL A 81 6.87 0.94 13.03
C VAL A 81 6.78 -0.27 13.95
N GLN A 82 6.49 -1.46 13.40
CA GLN A 82 6.36 -2.68 14.18
C GLN A 82 7.65 -3.00 14.94
N VAL A 83 8.81 -2.94 14.26
CA VAL A 83 10.11 -3.19 14.89
C VAL A 83 10.44 -2.08 15.90
N GLY A 84 10.17 -0.81 15.57
CA GLY A 84 10.38 0.31 16.49
C GLY A 84 9.56 0.18 17.78
N GLN A 85 8.28 -0.16 17.67
CA GLN A 85 7.38 -0.33 18.82
C GLN A 85 7.67 -1.62 19.59
N ALA A 86 7.89 -2.75 18.91
CA ALA A 86 8.07 -4.04 19.58
C ALA A 86 9.45 -4.17 20.24
N SER A 87 10.51 -3.70 19.58
CA SER A 87 11.89 -3.96 20.00
C SER A 87 12.57 -2.78 20.67
N TYR A 88 12.16 -1.54 20.37
CA TYR A 88 12.90 -0.33 20.76
C TYR A 88 12.10 0.66 21.61
N GLY A 89 10.82 0.38 21.90
CA GLY A 89 9.96 1.29 22.67
C GLY A 89 9.84 2.68 22.04
N ALA A 90 9.87 2.75 20.71
CA ALA A 90 9.86 4.01 19.98
C ALA A 90 8.67 4.89 20.37
N SER A 91 8.87 6.21 20.38
CA SER A 91 7.78 7.16 20.60
C SER A 91 6.76 7.12 19.47
N ALA A 92 5.51 7.50 19.75
CA ALA A 92 4.48 7.58 18.73
C ALA A 92 4.87 8.51 17.57
N ALA A 93 5.55 9.64 17.86
CA ALA A 93 6.03 10.59 16.86
C ALA A 93 7.02 9.95 15.87
N GLN A 94 7.96 9.14 16.37
CA GLN A 94 8.89 8.39 15.52
C GLN A 94 8.14 7.40 14.64
N SER A 95 7.16 6.68 15.17
CA SER A 95 6.34 5.78 14.36
C SER A 95 5.53 6.50 13.27
N PHE A 96 4.97 7.68 13.55
CA PHE A 96 4.28 8.47 12.53
C PHE A 96 5.22 8.98 11.44
N SER A 97 6.48 9.32 11.78
CA SER A 97 7.47 9.71 10.76
C SER A 97 7.79 8.58 9.77
N ALA A 98 7.81 7.33 10.22
CA ALA A 98 8.00 6.16 9.35
C ALA A 98 6.81 5.93 8.40
N LEU A 99 5.61 6.39 8.75
CA LEU A 99 4.42 6.30 7.90
C LEU A 99 4.30 7.47 6.91
N TRP A 100 5.07 8.55 7.07
CA TRP A 100 5.00 9.73 6.20
C TRP A 100 5.09 9.42 4.70
N PRO A 101 5.98 8.51 4.23
CA PRO A 101 6.07 8.19 2.80
C PRO A 101 4.77 7.58 2.23
N MET A 102 3.90 7.01 3.07
CA MET A 102 2.62 6.43 2.64
C MET A 102 1.63 7.48 2.11
N ILE A 103 1.90 8.77 2.29
CA ILE A 103 1.10 9.83 1.66
C ILE A 103 1.10 9.71 0.13
N TRP A 104 2.12 9.08 -0.46
CA TRP A 104 2.19 8.82 -1.89
C TRP A 104 1.05 7.91 -2.39
N TYR A 105 0.41 7.10 -1.54
CA TYR A 105 -0.76 6.30 -1.91
C TYR A 105 -2.01 7.14 -2.27
N VAL A 106 -1.98 8.46 -2.04
CA VAL A 106 -2.97 9.38 -2.61
C VAL A 106 -2.93 9.35 -4.15
N VAL A 107 -1.77 9.13 -4.77
CA VAL A 107 -1.66 9.04 -6.24
C VAL A 107 -2.45 7.85 -6.81
N PRO A 108 -2.22 6.58 -6.40
CA PRO A 108 -3.03 5.46 -6.88
C PRO A 108 -4.51 5.59 -6.50
N LEU A 109 -4.84 6.25 -5.39
CA LEU A 109 -6.24 6.57 -5.05
C LEU A 109 -6.88 7.51 -6.09
N LEU A 110 -6.19 8.59 -6.46
CA LEU A 110 -6.68 9.54 -7.46
C LEU A 110 -6.79 8.89 -8.85
N LEU A 111 -5.83 8.03 -9.22
CA LEU A 111 -5.91 7.24 -10.46
C LEU A 111 -7.12 6.33 -10.47
N THR A 112 -7.39 5.64 -9.35
CA THR A 112 -8.56 4.80 -9.19
C THR A 112 -9.86 5.61 -9.34
N ALA A 113 -9.95 6.78 -8.71
CA ALA A 113 -11.09 7.67 -8.86
C ALA A 113 -11.29 8.15 -10.30
N ALA A 114 -10.21 8.49 -11.01
CA ALA A 114 -10.25 8.89 -12.41
C ALA A 114 -10.75 7.75 -13.32
N PHE A 115 -10.28 6.52 -13.10
CA PHE A 115 -10.78 5.35 -13.82
C PHE A 115 -12.27 5.11 -13.56
N ILE A 116 -12.70 5.16 -12.29
CA ILE A 116 -14.12 5.05 -11.93
C ILE A 116 -14.96 6.09 -12.68
N HIS A 117 -14.53 7.35 -12.70
CA HIS A 117 -15.25 8.43 -13.38
C HIS A 117 -15.36 8.17 -14.88
N LYS A 118 -14.25 7.74 -15.52
CA LYS A 118 -14.20 7.40 -16.94
C LYS A 118 -15.17 6.27 -17.30
N TYR A 119 -15.15 5.17 -16.54
CA TYR A 119 -16.02 4.02 -16.81
C TYR A 119 -17.50 4.32 -16.54
N ARG A 120 -17.81 5.09 -15.51
CA ARG A 120 -19.17 5.55 -15.24
C ARG A 120 -19.71 6.44 -16.35
N ALA A 121 -18.91 7.39 -16.85
CA ALA A 121 -19.31 8.27 -17.94
C ALA A 121 -19.58 7.47 -19.24
N ALA A 122 -18.75 6.48 -19.54
CA ALA A 122 -18.96 5.60 -20.69
C ALA A 122 -20.28 4.81 -20.57
N ALA A 123 -20.55 4.19 -19.42
CA ALA A 123 -21.78 3.43 -19.19
C ALA A 123 -23.05 4.29 -19.33
N LEU A 124 -23.04 5.51 -18.78
CA LEU A 124 -24.16 6.46 -18.92
C LEU A 124 -24.40 6.88 -20.37
N SER A 125 -23.34 7.01 -21.18
CA SER A 125 -23.46 7.37 -22.59
C SER A 125 -24.08 6.26 -23.44
N THR A 126 -23.74 5.00 -23.17
CA THR A 126 -24.32 3.84 -23.85
C THR A 126 -25.82 3.72 -23.55
N GLN A 127 -26.21 3.84 -22.28
CA GLN A 127 -27.62 3.77 -21.87
C GLN A 127 -28.48 4.88 -22.50
N LYS A 128 -27.96 6.10 -22.62
CA LYS A 128 -28.66 7.19 -23.30
C LYS A 128 -28.85 6.93 -24.80
N ARG A 129 -27.89 6.26 -25.45
CA ARG A 129 -28.00 5.86 -26.87
C ARG A 129 -29.00 4.72 -27.08
N GLU A 130 -29.11 3.80 -26.12
CA GLU A 130 -30.09 2.70 -26.18
C GLU A 130 -31.53 3.17 -25.92
N ALA A 131 -31.71 4.30 -25.22
CA ALA A 131 -33.01 4.87 -24.88
C ALA A 131 -33.56 5.90 -25.90
N ALA A 132 -32.79 6.26 -26.93
CA ALA A 132 -33.13 7.26 -27.96
C ALA A 132 -33.38 6.59 -29.30
#